data_AF-A0A9W8CXA3-F1
#
_entry.id   AF-A0A9W8CXA3-F1
#
_cell.length_a   1.000
_cell.length_b   1.000
_cell.length_c   1.000
_cell.angle_alpha   90.00
_cell.angle_beta   90.00
_cell.angle_gamma   90.00
#
_symmetry.space_group_name_H-M   'P 1'
#
loop_
_entity.id
_entity.type
_entity.pdbx_description
1 polymer ?
#
loop_
_entity_poly.entity_id
_entity_poly.type
_entity_poly.pdbx_seq_one_letter_code
_entity_poly.pdbx_strand_id
1 'polypeptide(L)'
;GVADDVAVTPALAWLLGVYTARGEVSRDGLELRFGSAETELKQRAAEAVRDVFGAASSLIHPPGAGADTECQALSYPAHFAQFFERQCGSSASGKRVPGFLWAAPARLYRAYLDGCVLACADGKPQGGQLEVASSDYGLLRELAWLASMHRDRATLRSGPAPKDGNVADNGSGGNTFWMLEVRPALHGDAPQHRTAAIESIRRVPLSGHVYDFCGCDHEAFFGGNNAVLLHNSKVRSLFSAARKKAPSIVFIDEIDAIGSKRNPRDQTYMKQTLNQLLVDLDGFAQTEGVVFMAATNFPEVLDPALTRPGRFDRIVQVPLPDVRGRAAILKKHAEKIQLAGDVNLNLVARGTPGFSGAELQNLLNLAAIEASKQRARKVTNKHLEFAKDRVIMGSERKSAVITPENKLATAYHEGGHTLAAMYTPGAMPLHKVTVMPRGHALGITVQLPETDRESVNRQEYMAEIDVCMGGRAAEELVFGLDKVTSGCSSDLQRATRVATAMVSQFGMSDKVGLVAYNDEQQKKLSAEGKRAIEDEVRSLNELSNVRVMKLLQDHREELDRLAKALVEYETLDKNEIERAVKGLPIERDDVK
;
A
#
# COMPACT_ATOMS: atom_id res chain seq x y z
N GLY A 1 -11.69 34.97 -20.33
CA GLY A 1 -11.41 34.33 -19.04
C GLY A 1 -11.25 32.86 -19.30
N VAL A 2 -10.14 32.27 -18.89
CA VAL A 2 -9.95 30.81 -18.96
C VAL A 2 -10.73 30.21 -17.79
N ALA A 3 -11.50 29.14 -18.04
CA ALA A 3 -12.32 28.49 -17.02
C ALA A 3 -11.48 27.99 -15.84
N ASP A 4 -12.03 28.02 -14.63
CA ASP A 4 -11.39 27.53 -13.40
C ASP A 4 -11.08 26.02 -13.46
N ASP A 5 -11.77 25.28 -14.34
CA ASP A 5 -11.56 23.87 -14.62
C ASP A 5 -11.35 23.64 -16.12
N VAL A 6 -10.22 23.02 -16.49
CA VAL A 6 -9.89 22.65 -17.88
C VAL A 6 -10.00 21.14 -18.03
N ALA A 7 -10.83 20.68 -18.97
CA ALA A 7 -11.00 19.25 -19.21
C ALA A 7 -9.70 18.59 -19.70
N VAL A 8 -9.32 17.47 -19.08
CA VAL A 8 -8.13 16.71 -19.49
C VAL A 8 -8.43 15.94 -20.78
N THR A 9 -8.01 16.51 -21.91
CA THR A 9 -8.22 15.96 -23.26
C THR A 9 -6.88 15.61 -23.93
N PRO A 10 -6.87 14.75 -24.97
CA PRO A 10 -5.68 14.52 -25.79
C PRO A 10 -5.12 15.82 -26.42
N ALA A 11 -5.99 16.77 -26.77
CA ALA A 11 -5.58 18.06 -27.30
C ALA A 11 -4.82 18.90 -26.26
N LEU A 12 -5.29 18.93 -25.01
CA LEU A 12 -4.57 19.56 -23.90
C LEU A 12 -3.22 18.87 -23.65
N ALA A 13 -3.20 17.54 -23.61
CA ALA A 13 -1.97 16.77 -23.38
C ALA A 13 -0.94 17.05 -24.49
N TRP A 14 -1.36 17.04 -25.75
CA TRP A 14 -0.50 17.40 -26.89
C TRP A 14 0.03 18.83 -26.79
N LEU A 15 -0.82 19.80 -26.45
CA LEU A 15 -0.44 21.20 -26.30
C LEU A 15 0.56 21.43 -25.14
N LEU A 16 0.39 20.71 -24.02
CA LEU A 16 1.37 20.71 -22.93
C LEU A 16 2.73 20.16 -23.39
N GLY A 17 2.74 19.15 -24.26
CA GLY A 17 3.97 18.62 -24.86
C GLY A 17 4.68 19.64 -25.77
N VAL A 18 3.91 20.35 -26.60
CA VAL A 18 4.43 21.46 -27.43
C VAL A 18 5.01 22.58 -26.55
N TYR A 19 4.34 22.93 -25.44
CA TYR A 19 4.88 23.86 -24.46
C TYR A 19 6.17 23.35 -23.81
N THR A 20 6.22 22.07 -23.43
CA THR A 20 7.43 21.46 -22.86
C THR A 20 8.61 21.60 -23.83
N ALA A 21 8.41 21.44 -25.13
CA ALA A 21 9.47 21.59 -26.13
C ALA A 21 9.84 23.06 -26.45
N ARG A 22 8.85 23.93 -26.70
CA ARG A 22 9.05 25.26 -27.33
C ARG A 22 8.50 26.45 -26.56
N GLY A 23 7.85 26.21 -25.43
CA GLY A 23 7.22 27.27 -24.63
C GLY A 23 8.21 28.06 -23.79
N GLU A 24 8.02 29.37 -23.77
CA GLU A 24 8.73 30.30 -22.91
C GLU A 24 7.73 31.24 -22.24
N VAL A 25 7.92 31.47 -20.95
CA VAL A 25 7.10 32.40 -20.17
C VAL A 25 7.88 33.70 -20.02
N SER A 26 7.36 34.78 -20.60
CA SER A 26 7.90 36.12 -20.48
C SER A 26 7.02 36.97 -19.54
N ARG A 27 7.47 38.19 -19.20
CA ARG A 27 6.67 39.13 -18.39
C ARG A 27 5.36 39.54 -19.07
N ASP A 28 5.31 39.45 -20.40
CA ASP A 28 4.19 39.91 -21.22
C ASP A 28 3.21 38.78 -21.56
N GLY A 29 3.59 37.51 -21.39
CA GLY A 29 2.73 36.39 -21.71
C GLY A 29 3.42 35.05 -21.89
N LEU A 30 2.66 34.11 -22.44
CA LEU A 30 3.16 32.83 -22.94
C LEU A 30 3.56 32.98 -24.41
N GLU A 31 4.80 32.62 -24.73
CA GLU A 31 5.30 32.56 -26.11
C GLU A 31 5.57 31.11 -26.52
N LEU A 32 5.01 30.68 -27.66
CA LEU A 32 5.40 29.45 -28.35
C LEU A 32 6.17 29.83 -29.61
N ARG A 33 7.44 29.43 -29.70
CA ARG A 33 8.35 29.80 -30.80
C ARG A 33 8.48 28.67 -31.83
N PHE A 34 8.30 29.01 -33.10
CA PHE A 34 8.36 28.10 -34.25
C PHE A 34 9.33 28.62 -35.32
N GLY A 35 9.96 27.72 -36.06
CA GLY A 35 10.77 28.07 -37.23
C GLY A 35 9.91 28.52 -38.42
N SER A 36 10.49 29.31 -39.33
CA SER A 36 9.82 29.81 -40.54
C SER A 36 9.22 28.71 -41.44
N ALA A 37 9.82 27.51 -41.43
CA ALA A 37 9.34 26.34 -42.19
C ALA A 37 8.21 25.54 -41.48
N GLU A 38 7.95 25.76 -40.19
CA GLU A 38 7.04 24.95 -39.35
C GLU A 38 5.58 25.48 -39.36
N THR A 39 5.08 25.88 -40.54
CA THR A 39 3.79 26.58 -40.66
C THR A 39 2.59 25.72 -40.24
N GLU A 40 2.61 24.43 -40.54
CA GLU A 40 1.54 23.47 -40.20
C GLU A 40 1.47 23.19 -38.69
N LEU A 41 2.62 23.00 -38.04
CA LEU A 41 2.71 22.79 -36.59
C LEU A 41 2.21 24.02 -35.82
N LYS A 42 2.60 25.21 -36.27
CA LYS A 42 2.11 26.48 -35.73
C LYS A 42 0.59 26.58 -35.82
N GLN A 43 0.01 26.26 -36.98
CA GLN A 43 -1.44 26.31 -37.18
C GLN A 43 -2.16 25.32 -36.24
N ARG A 44 -1.65 24.09 -36.13
CA ARG A 44 -2.18 23.06 -35.23
C ARG A 44 -2.10 23.47 -33.76
N ALA A 45 -1.01 24.15 -33.35
CA ALA A 45 -0.87 24.69 -32.00
C ALA A 45 -1.92 25.79 -31.71
N ALA A 46 -2.15 26.69 -32.66
CA ALA A 46 -3.16 27.74 -32.52
C ALA A 46 -4.59 27.17 -32.44
N GLU A 47 -4.89 26.13 -33.22
CA GLU A 47 -6.17 25.41 -33.18
C GLU A 47 -6.36 24.67 -31.85
N ALA A 48 -5.34 23.96 -31.36
CA ALA A 48 -5.40 23.26 -30.07
C ALA A 48 -5.63 24.23 -28.89
N VAL A 49 -5.03 25.42 -28.91
CA VAL A 49 -5.29 26.45 -27.88
C VAL A 49 -6.74 26.94 -27.95
N ARG A 50 -7.27 27.13 -29.17
CA ARG A 50 -8.66 27.53 -29.37
C ARG A 50 -9.63 26.46 -28.88
N ASP A 51 -9.36 25.19 -29.15
CA ASP A 51 -10.22 24.08 -28.76
C ASP A 51 -10.22 23.84 -27.24
N VAL A 52 -9.05 23.96 -26.61
CA VAL A 52 -8.90 23.67 -25.17
C VAL A 52 -9.34 24.84 -24.30
N PHE A 53 -9.06 26.08 -24.72
CA PHE A 53 -9.27 27.26 -23.89
C PHE A 53 -10.25 28.29 -24.47
N GLY A 54 -10.76 28.09 -25.69
CA GLY A 54 -11.66 29.03 -26.35
C GLY A 54 -11.01 30.38 -26.72
N ALA A 55 -9.68 30.47 -26.68
CA ALA A 55 -8.95 31.74 -26.86
C ALA A 55 -8.34 31.88 -28.26
N ALA A 56 -8.44 33.09 -28.82
CA ALA A 56 -7.73 33.48 -30.03
C ALA A 56 -6.33 34.01 -29.65
N SER A 57 -5.31 33.64 -30.43
CA SER A 57 -3.95 34.19 -30.29
C SER A 57 -3.96 35.70 -30.58
N SER A 58 -3.30 36.48 -29.74
CA SER A 58 -3.18 37.94 -29.91
C SER A 58 -1.79 38.28 -30.47
N LEU A 59 -1.77 38.73 -31.73
CA LEU A 59 -0.66 39.34 -32.47
C LEU A 59 0.57 38.45 -32.79
N ILE A 60 0.99 38.54 -34.06
CA ILE A 60 2.26 38.05 -34.61
C ILE A 60 3.23 39.23 -34.51
N HIS A 61 4.24 39.17 -33.64
CA HIS A 61 5.34 40.13 -33.70
C HIS A 61 6.30 39.73 -34.83
N PRO A 62 6.65 40.62 -35.79
CA PRO A 62 7.91 40.47 -36.49
C PRO A 62 9.05 40.75 -35.50
N PRO A 63 10.23 40.11 -35.67
CA PRO A 63 11.29 40.13 -34.66
C PRO A 63 11.70 41.57 -34.30
N GLY A 64 11.69 41.87 -33.00
CA GLY A 64 12.28 43.08 -32.44
C GLY A 64 13.79 43.11 -32.68
N ALA A 65 14.34 44.32 -32.82
CA ALA A 65 15.75 44.56 -33.16
C ALA A 65 16.70 43.77 -32.24
N GLY A 66 17.26 42.67 -32.76
CA GLY A 66 18.27 41.84 -32.09
C GLY A 66 18.05 40.33 -32.08
N ALA A 67 16.93 39.80 -32.56
CA ALA A 67 16.65 38.35 -32.58
C ALA A 67 16.51 37.79 -34.01
N ASP A 68 16.94 36.54 -34.20
CA ASP A 68 17.01 35.79 -35.45
C ASP A 68 15.78 36.01 -36.36
N THR A 69 16.05 36.38 -37.61
CA THR A 69 15.06 36.85 -38.59
C THR A 69 14.13 35.73 -39.13
N GLU A 70 14.22 34.52 -38.57
CA GLU A 70 13.56 33.31 -39.06
C GLU A 70 12.53 32.69 -38.09
N CYS A 71 12.27 33.29 -36.92
CA CYS A 71 11.38 32.71 -35.90
C CYS A 71 9.99 33.38 -35.87
N GLN A 72 8.93 32.57 -35.86
CA GLN A 72 7.54 33.01 -35.72
C GLN A 72 7.01 32.61 -34.34
N ALA A 73 6.41 33.54 -33.59
CA ALA A 73 5.89 33.29 -32.25
C ALA A 73 4.36 33.40 -32.17
N LEU A 74 3.72 32.49 -31.42
CA LEU A 74 2.35 32.65 -30.94
C LEU A 74 2.39 33.22 -29.52
N SER A 75 1.78 34.39 -29.31
CA SER A 75 1.72 35.05 -28.00
C SER A 75 0.32 34.99 -27.39
N TYR A 76 0.27 34.63 -26.11
CA TYR A 76 -0.95 34.54 -25.32
C TYR A 76 -0.82 35.32 -24.00
N PRO A 77 -1.92 35.87 -23.45
CA PRO A 77 -1.85 36.71 -22.25
C PRO A 77 -1.26 35.99 -21.02
N ALA A 78 -0.71 36.76 -20.07
CA ALA A 78 -0.03 36.26 -18.87
C ALA A 78 -0.80 35.22 -18.02
N HIS A 79 -2.14 35.23 -18.04
CA HIS A 79 -2.93 34.22 -17.31
C HIS A 79 -2.83 32.82 -17.93
N PHE A 80 -2.55 32.70 -19.23
CA PHE A 80 -2.21 31.43 -19.87
C PHE A 80 -0.88 30.91 -19.38
N ALA A 81 0.13 31.78 -19.29
CA ALA A 81 1.47 31.40 -18.85
C ALA A 81 1.44 30.74 -17.47
N GLN A 82 0.64 31.25 -16.53
CA GLN A 82 0.50 30.67 -15.19
C GLN A 82 -0.05 29.23 -15.21
N PHE A 83 -0.94 28.89 -16.14
CA PHE A 83 -1.45 27.53 -16.28
C PHE A 83 -0.35 26.57 -16.72
N PHE A 84 0.38 26.91 -17.78
CA PHE A 84 1.46 26.07 -18.31
C PHE A 84 2.65 25.98 -17.34
N GLU A 85 3.00 27.08 -16.66
CA GLU A 85 4.03 27.11 -15.63
C GLU A 85 3.70 26.19 -14.45
N ARG A 86 2.44 26.19 -13.97
CA ARG A 86 2.01 25.30 -12.88
C ARG A 86 2.11 23.82 -13.28
N GLN A 87 1.81 23.49 -14.52
CA GLN A 87 1.78 22.10 -14.99
C GLN A 87 3.17 21.58 -15.39
N CYS A 88 3.96 22.40 -16.08
CA CYS A 88 5.18 21.98 -16.76
C CYS A 88 6.44 22.75 -16.32
N GLY A 89 6.35 23.80 -15.50
CA GLY A 89 7.47 24.69 -15.13
C GLY A 89 7.67 25.86 -16.11
N SER A 90 8.38 26.92 -15.67
CA SER A 90 8.58 28.17 -16.44
C SER A 90 9.96 28.37 -17.05
N SER A 91 11.00 27.72 -16.53
CA SER A 91 12.38 27.92 -17.00
C SER A 91 12.77 26.89 -18.04
N ALA A 92 13.62 27.29 -18.99
CA ALA A 92 14.10 26.43 -20.07
C ALA A 92 14.89 25.19 -19.59
N SER A 93 15.42 25.24 -18.36
CA SER A 93 16.14 24.15 -17.67
C SER A 93 15.38 23.57 -16.45
N GLY A 94 14.08 23.85 -16.34
CA GLY A 94 13.25 23.42 -15.21
C GLY A 94 11.89 22.87 -15.64
N LYS A 95 11.79 22.44 -16.90
CA LYS A 95 10.56 21.86 -17.44
C LYS A 95 10.39 20.44 -16.94
N ARG A 96 9.16 20.06 -16.58
CA ARG A 96 8.81 18.74 -16.06
C ARG A 96 7.57 18.17 -16.73
N VAL A 97 7.42 16.86 -16.63
CA VAL A 97 6.22 16.16 -17.06
C VAL A 97 5.06 16.52 -16.13
N PRO A 98 3.88 16.95 -16.66
CA PRO A 98 2.70 17.23 -15.87
C PRO A 98 2.34 16.14 -14.86
N GLY A 99 2.06 16.53 -13.62
CA GLY A 99 1.78 15.61 -12.52
C GLY A 99 0.66 14.61 -12.81
N PHE A 100 -0.39 15.04 -13.54
CA PHE A 100 -1.53 14.18 -13.85
C PHE A 100 -1.19 13.07 -14.86
N LEU A 101 -0.15 13.22 -15.68
CA LEU A 101 0.20 12.23 -16.71
C LEU A 101 0.71 10.92 -16.10
N TRP A 102 1.29 10.97 -14.89
CA TRP A 102 1.76 9.79 -14.16
C TRP A 102 0.63 8.83 -13.76
N ALA A 103 -0.61 9.31 -13.72
CA ALA A 103 -1.81 8.51 -13.46
C ALA A 103 -2.76 8.46 -14.67
N ALA A 104 -2.37 9.04 -15.81
CA ALA A 104 -3.25 9.20 -16.96
C ALA A 104 -3.31 7.92 -17.82
N PRO A 105 -4.44 7.63 -18.50
CA PRO A 105 -4.51 6.57 -19.49
C PRO A 105 -3.50 6.79 -20.64
N ALA A 106 -3.02 5.69 -21.24
CA ALA A 106 -2.00 5.71 -22.30
C ALA A 106 -2.31 6.66 -23.47
N ARG A 107 -3.59 6.91 -23.78
CA ARG A 107 -4.02 7.86 -24.82
C ARG A 107 -3.54 9.30 -24.57
N LEU A 108 -3.49 9.73 -23.31
CA LEU A 108 -3.11 11.11 -22.94
C LEU A 108 -1.58 11.25 -22.92
N TYR A 109 -0.88 10.25 -22.38
CA TYR A 109 0.57 10.17 -22.44
C TYR A 109 1.09 10.18 -23.88
N ARG A 110 0.49 9.38 -24.78
CA ARG A 110 0.89 9.35 -26.20
C ARG A 110 0.70 10.71 -26.87
N ALA A 111 -0.45 11.35 -26.64
CA ALA A 111 -0.69 12.69 -27.16
C ALA A 111 0.35 13.72 -26.65
N TYR A 112 0.73 13.64 -25.37
CA TYR A 112 1.79 14.49 -24.80
C TYR A 112 3.16 14.23 -25.44
N LEU A 113 3.56 12.96 -25.59
CA LEU A 113 4.81 12.61 -26.27
C LEU A 113 4.82 13.07 -27.73
N ASP A 114 3.73 12.88 -28.47
CA ASP A 114 3.61 13.34 -29.85
C ASP A 114 3.79 14.86 -29.93
N GLY A 115 3.28 15.60 -28.94
CA GLY A 115 3.47 17.05 -28.81
C GLY A 115 4.94 17.42 -28.61
N CYS A 116 5.64 16.72 -27.71
CA CYS A 116 7.07 16.93 -27.47
C CYS A 116 7.92 16.63 -28.73
N VAL A 117 7.65 15.50 -29.39
CA VAL A 117 8.43 15.03 -30.55
C VAL A 117 8.24 15.93 -31.75
N LEU A 118 6.98 16.24 -32.11
CA LEU A 118 6.67 17.08 -33.27
C LEU A 118 7.17 18.51 -33.11
N ALA A 119 7.30 18.98 -31.86
CA ALA A 119 7.83 20.30 -31.57
C ALA A 119 9.36 20.35 -31.47
N CYS A 120 10.07 19.22 -31.39
CA CYS A 120 11.54 19.20 -31.48
C CYS A 120 11.98 19.27 -32.96
N ALA A 121 12.94 20.15 -33.27
CA ALA A 121 13.34 20.48 -34.64
C ALA A 121 13.82 19.27 -35.50
N ASP A 122 14.23 18.18 -34.85
CA ASP A 122 14.75 16.96 -35.50
C ASP A 122 13.78 15.75 -35.41
N GLY A 123 12.60 15.92 -34.82
CA GLY A 123 11.65 14.84 -34.54
C GLY A 123 10.93 14.32 -35.79
N LYS A 124 11.61 13.53 -36.64
CA LYS A 124 10.92 12.74 -37.67
C LYS A 124 10.49 11.39 -37.07
N PRO A 125 9.19 11.04 -37.06
CA PRO A 125 8.76 9.70 -36.72
C PRO A 125 9.23 8.74 -37.83
N GLN A 126 10.45 8.21 -37.73
CA GLN A 126 10.94 7.17 -38.64
C GLN A 126 10.55 5.81 -38.07
N GLY A 127 9.68 5.08 -38.77
CA GLY A 127 9.40 3.67 -38.48
C GLY A 127 8.76 3.38 -37.11
N GLY A 128 7.97 4.31 -36.56
CA GLY A 128 7.30 4.12 -35.26
C GLY A 128 8.18 4.34 -34.03
N GLN A 129 9.39 4.86 -34.22
CA GLN A 129 10.26 5.37 -33.16
C GLN A 129 10.01 6.86 -32.94
N LEU A 130 9.92 7.26 -31.67
CA LEU A 130 9.84 8.65 -31.23
C LEU A 130 11.19 9.04 -30.63
N GLU A 131 11.84 10.05 -31.20
CA GLU A 131 13.11 10.58 -30.72
C GLU A 131 12.93 12.02 -30.21
N VAL A 132 13.44 12.29 -29.01
CA VAL A 132 13.43 13.62 -28.38
C VAL A 132 14.85 13.96 -27.92
N ALA A 133 15.38 15.09 -28.40
CA ALA A 133 16.66 15.63 -27.97
C ALA A 133 16.46 16.82 -27.02
N SER A 134 17.20 16.85 -25.92
CA SER A 134 17.18 17.96 -24.96
C SER A 134 18.52 18.10 -24.22
N SER A 135 18.85 19.33 -23.82
CA SER A 135 19.94 19.62 -22.88
C SER A 135 19.56 19.30 -21.43
N ASP A 136 18.26 19.18 -21.13
CA ASP A 136 17.74 18.84 -19.81
C ASP A 136 17.61 17.32 -19.62
N TYR A 137 18.60 16.72 -18.97
CA TYR A 137 18.59 15.30 -18.62
C TYR A 137 17.43 14.93 -17.68
N GLY A 138 17.02 15.84 -16.79
CA GLY A 138 15.95 15.60 -15.83
C GLY A 138 14.61 15.36 -16.52
N LEU A 139 14.28 16.22 -17.48
CA LEU A 139 13.08 16.10 -18.30
C LEU A 139 13.07 14.79 -19.12
N LEU A 140 14.16 14.46 -19.81
CA LEU A 140 14.20 13.22 -20.61
C LEU A 140 14.15 11.96 -19.73
N ARG A 141 14.69 12.03 -18.51
CA ARG A 141 14.56 10.94 -17.54
C ARG A 141 13.10 10.75 -17.09
N GLU A 142 12.37 11.84 -16.84
CA GLU A 142 10.94 11.77 -16.52
C GLU A 142 10.13 11.18 -17.69
N LEU A 143 10.40 11.61 -18.92
CA LEU A 143 9.78 11.05 -20.12
C LEU A 143 10.09 9.56 -20.29
N ALA A 144 11.33 9.13 -20.03
CA ALA A 144 11.73 7.72 -20.09
C ALA A 144 11.00 6.86 -19.05
N TRP A 145 10.83 7.38 -17.83
CA TRP A 145 10.07 6.71 -16.79
C TRP A 145 8.59 6.61 -17.14
N LEU A 146 7.99 7.71 -17.62
CA LEU A 146 6.59 7.71 -18.04
C LEU A 146 6.35 6.72 -19.18
N ALA A 147 7.24 6.66 -20.17
CA ALA A 147 7.19 5.68 -21.25
C ALA A 147 7.28 4.23 -20.74
N SER A 148 8.20 3.99 -19.79
CA SER A 148 8.37 2.68 -19.17
C SER A 148 7.12 2.24 -18.38
N MET A 149 6.42 3.16 -17.69
CA MET A 149 5.16 2.90 -17.00
C MET A 149 4.05 2.46 -17.97
N HIS A 150 4.05 2.99 -19.19
CA HIS A 150 3.13 2.59 -20.25
C HIS A 150 3.60 1.39 -21.08
N ARG A 151 4.69 0.72 -20.65
CA ARG A 151 5.34 -0.43 -21.29
C ARG A 151 6.03 -0.12 -22.61
N ASP A 152 6.23 1.14 -22.96
CA ASP A 152 7.04 1.50 -24.11
C ASP A 152 8.53 1.40 -23.76
N ARG A 153 9.36 0.94 -24.70
CA ARG A 153 10.81 0.83 -24.49
C ARG A 153 11.44 2.20 -24.66
N ALA A 154 12.00 2.74 -23.58
CA ALA A 154 12.72 4.02 -23.58
C ALA A 154 14.23 3.80 -23.41
N THR A 155 15.04 4.40 -24.27
CA THR A 155 16.50 4.41 -24.15
C THR A 155 17.05 5.83 -24.18
N LEU A 156 17.91 6.14 -23.21
CA LEU A 156 18.61 7.42 -23.09
C LEU A 156 20.06 7.27 -23.54
N ARG A 157 20.54 8.18 -24.39
CA ARG A 157 21.92 8.23 -24.86
C ARG A 157 22.45 9.66 -24.76
N SER A 158 23.74 9.82 -24.46
CA SER A 158 24.43 11.11 -24.58
C SER A 158 25.15 11.20 -25.92
N GLY A 159 25.18 12.39 -26.52
CA GLY A 159 25.81 12.61 -27.82
C GLY A 159 26.21 14.07 -28.08
N PRO A 160 27.01 14.33 -29.13
CA PRO A 160 27.36 15.67 -29.57
C PRO A 160 26.13 16.40 -30.14
N ALA A 161 26.15 17.73 -30.11
CA ALA A 161 25.09 18.57 -30.68
C ALA A 161 24.79 18.21 -32.15
N PRO A 162 23.50 18.13 -32.55
CA PRO A 162 23.12 17.97 -33.97
C PRO A 162 23.72 19.08 -34.83
N LYS A 163 24.16 18.75 -36.06
CA LYS A 163 24.90 19.69 -36.93
C LYS A 163 24.03 20.65 -37.73
N ASP A 164 22.71 20.43 -37.81
CA ASP A 164 21.80 21.24 -38.61
C ASP A 164 20.54 21.55 -37.79
N GLY A 165 20.46 22.74 -37.17
CA GLY A 165 19.22 23.24 -36.56
C GLY A 165 19.45 24.07 -35.31
N ASN A 166 18.68 25.16 -35.16
CA ASN A 166 18.63 26.00 -33.97
C ASN A 166 18.19 25.19 -32.75
N VAL A 167 19.15 24.57 -32.07
CA VAL A 167 18.99 24.03 -30.75
C VAL A 167 18.79 25.21 -29.80
N ALA A 168 17.77 25.17 -28.95
CA ALA A 168 17.56 26.18 -27.92
C ALA A 168 18.80 26.19 -26.99
N ASP A 169 19.71 27.13 -27.24
CA ASP A 169 20.88 27.35 -26.41
C ASP A 169 20.42 27.96 -25.09
N ASN A 170 20.28 27.11 -24.07
CA ASN A 170 19.85 27.50 -22.73
C ASN A 170 21.04 27.91 -21.84
N GLY A 171 22.01 28.63 -22.40
CA GLY A 171 22.98 29.41 -21.62
C GLY A 171 23.77 28.63 -20.55
N SER A 172 24.03 27.35 -20.75
CA SER A 172 24.93 26.56 -19.90
C SER A 172 25.99 25.91 -20.77
N GLY A 173 27.24 26.36 -20.63
CA GLY A 173 28.40 25.99 -21.44
C GLY A 173 28.88 24.54 -21.27
N GLY A 174 27.98 23.57 -21.46
CA GLY A 174 28.26 22.13 -21.48
C GLY A 174 27.77 21.52 -22.78
N ASN A 175 28.71 21.11 -23.64
CA ASN A 175 28.49 20.69 -25.04
C ASN A 175 27.84 19.28 -25.19
N THR A 176 27.02 18.84 -24.23
CA THR A 176 26.46 17.49 -24.15
C THR A 176 24.94 17.51 -24.22
N PHE A 177 24.39 16.90 -25.27
CA PHE A 177 22.96 16.71 -25.44
C PHE A 177 22.57 15.27 -25.11
N TRP A 178 21.33 15.11 -24.65
CA TRP A 178 20.75 13.82 -24.35
C TRP A 178 19.64 13.53 -25.35
N MET A 179 19.58 12.27 -25.78
CA MET A 179 18.60 11.79 -26.73
C MET A 179 17.80 10.66 -26.08
N LEU A 180 16.49 10.82 -26.08
CA LEU A 180 15.52 9.82 -25.65
C LEU A 180 14.90 9.18 -26.89
N GLU A 181 15.04 7.87 -27.00
CA GLU A 181 14.40 7.05 -28.03
C GLU A 181 13.30 6.22 -27.37
N VAL A 182 12.05 6.39 -27.79
CA VAL A 182 10.87 5.65 -27.30
C VAL A 182 10.30 4.79 -28.42
N ARG A 183 10.17 3.48 -28.14
CA ARG A 183 9.57 2.47 -29.04
C ARG A 183 8.29 1.91 -28.43
N PRO A 184 7.15 1.97 -29.13
CA PRO A 184 5.92 1.32 -28.69
C PRO A 184 6.13 -0.19 -28.52
N ALA A 185 5.64 -0.77 -27.42
CA ALA A 185 5.68 -2.22 -27.26
C ALA A 185 4.69 -2.93 -28.20
N LEU A 186 5.17 -3.94 -28.95
CA LEU A 186 4.34 -4.80 -29.79
C LEU A 186 3.80 -5.99 -28.99
N HIS A 187 2.68 -6.58 -29.42
CA HIS A 187 2.11 -7.77 -28.79
C HIS A 187 3.14 -8.93 -28.83
N GLY A 188 3.59 -9.37 -27.65
CA GLY A 188 4.57 -10.45 -27.50
C GLY A 188 5.98 -9.99 -27.09
N ASP A 189 6.25 -8.68 -27.00
CA ASP A 189 7.51 -8.19 -26.44
C ASP A 189 7.60 -8.50 -24.95
N ALA A 190 8.73 -9.08 -24.51
CA ALA A 190 9.02 -9.25 -23.10
C ALA A 190 8.99 -7.87 -22.40
N PRO A 191 8.26 -7.73 -21.28
CA PRO A 191 8.24 -6.47 -20.54
C PRO A 191 9.68 -6.11 -20.15
N GLN A 192 10.07 -4.86 -20.37
CA GLN A 192 11.33 -4.37 -19.84
C GLN A 192 11.17 -4.34 -18.31
N HIS A 193 11.57 -5.44 -17.68
CA HIS A 193 11.52 -5.62 -16.24
C HIS A 193 12.22 -4.45 -15.58
N ARG A 194 11.43 -3.58 -14.93
CA ARG A 194 11.73 -2.85 -13.70
C ARG A 194 10.49 -2.04 -13.33
N THR A 195 9.56 -2.67 -12.64
CA THR A 195 8.92 -1.96 -11.53
C THR A 195 10.05 -1.43 -10.64
N ALA A 196 9.94 -0.21 -10.12
CA ALA A 196 10.97 0.37 -9.27
C ALA A 196 11.26 -0.59 -8.10
N ALA A 197 12.37 -1.30 -8.19
CA ALA A 197 12.89 -2.15 -7.13
C ALA A 197 14.02 -1.36 -6.48
N ILE A 198 14.02 -1.28 -5.16
CA ILE A 198 15.12 -0.70 -4.41
C ILE A 198 16.34 -1.61 -4.59
N GLU A 199 17.18 -1.30 -5.58
CA GLU A 199 18.37 -2.11 -5.93
C GLU A 199 19.46 -2.03 -4.86
N SER A 200 19.57 -0.88 -4.19
CA SER A 200 20.46 -0.72 -3.04
C SER A 200 19.98 0.39 -2.12
N ILE A 201 20.10 0.15 -0.82
CA ILE A 201 19.98 1.19 0.20
C ILE A 201 21.41 1.57 0.58
N ARG A 202 21.90 2.68 0.02
CA ARG A 202 23.18 3.24 0.45
C ARG A 202 22.94 4.07 1.71
N ARG A 203 23.49 3.63 2.84
CA ARG A 203 23.65 4.50 4.02
C ARG A 203 24.64 5.59 3.65
N VAL A 204 24.12 6.74 3.25
CA VAL A 204 24.92 7.96 3.16
C VAL A 204 25.10 8.46 4.60
N PRO A 205 26.34 8.69 5.07
CA PRO A 205 26.53 9.38 6.34
C PRO A 205 25.90 10.77 6.19
N LEU A 206 24.78 10.97 6.86
CA LEU A 206 24.08 12.25 6.84
C LEU A 206 24.94 13.25 7.62
N SER A 207 25.51 14.24 6.95
CA SER A 207 26.17 15.38 7.59
C SER A 207 25.15 16.45 8.04
N GLY A 208 23.94 16.01 8.40
CA GLY A 208 22.79 16.87 8.70
C GLY A 208 22.06 16.42 9.97
N HIS A 209 21.08 17.19 10.40
CA HIS A 209 20.31 16.92 11.62
C HIS A 209 18.99 16.20 11.29
N VAL A 210 18.64 15.17 12.08
CA VAL A 210 17.34 14.50 12.03
C VAL A 210 16.55 14.91 13.27
N TYR A 211 15.33 15.36 13.06
CA TYR A 211 14.38 15.65 14.12
C TYR A 211 13.25 14.62 14.09
N ASP A 212 13.08 13.90 15.19
CA ASP A 212 12.05 12.86 15.38
C ASP A 212 10.99 13.36 16.38
N PHE A 213 9.72 13.29 15.99
CA PHE A 213 8.56 13.66 16.80
C PHE A 213 7.64 12.46 16.94
N CYS A 214 7.33 12.08 18.18
CA CYS A 214 6.25 11.14 18.45
C CYS A 214 5.06 11.91 19.03
N GLY A 215 3.90 11.81 18.38
CA GLY A 215 2.67 12.46 18.80
C GLY A 215 1.93 11.70 19.89
N CYS A 216 2.44 11.67 21.12
CA CYS A 216 1.70 11.05 22.22
C CYS A 216 0.58 11.96 22.73
N ASP A 217 -0.56 11.38 23.11
CA ASP A 217 -1.60 12.04 23.91
C ASP A 217 -0.97 12.62 25.19
N HIS A 218 -0.74 13.94 25.17
CA HIS A 218 -0.30 14.81 26.26
C HIS A 218 1.19 15.16 26.43
N GLU A 219 2.15 14.47 25.82
CA GLU A 219 3.58 14.88 25.87
C GLU A 219 4.35 14.41 24.63
N ALA A 220 4.73 15.34 23.74
CA ALA A 220 5.69 15.06 22.69
C ALA A 220 7.11 14.99 23.30
N PHE A 221 7.82 13.87 23.15
CA PHE A 221 9.23 13.72 23.52
C PHE A 221 10.13 13.92 22.29
N PHE A 222 11.32 14.52 22.48
CA PHE A 222 12.19 15.04 21.40
C PHE A 222 13.55 14.33 21.34
N GLY A 223 13.98 13.97 20.13
CA GLY A 223 15.35 13.56 19.83
C GLY A 223 16.32 14.74 19.73
N GLY A 224 17.28 14.80 20.65
CA GLY A 224 18.39 15.76 20.76
C GLY A 224 18.94 15.76 22.21
N ASN A 225 20.19 16.18 22.44
CA ASN A 225 20.88 16.02 23.75
C ASN A 225 20.14 16.61 24.98
N ASN A 226 19.09 17.43 24.83
CA ASN A 226 18.24 17.94 25.92
C ASN A 226 16.76 17.97 25.50
N ALA A 227 15.86 17.42 26.34
CA ALA A 227 14.41 17.37 26.11
C ALA A 227 13.73 18.73 26.36
N VAL A 228 12.79 19.15 25.50
CA VAL A 228 12.10 20.45 25.60
C VAL A 228 10.60 20.36 25.23
N LEU A 229 9.70 20.35 26.21
CA LEU A 229 8.22 20.31 26.06
C LEU A 229 7.63 21.30 25.03
N LEU A 230 6.73 20.86 24.14
CA LEU A 230 6.04 21.67 23.12
C LEU A 230 4.82 22.42 23.69
N HIS A 231 4.81 23.74 23.55
CA HIS A 231 3.62 24.60 23.60
C HIS A 231 3.44 25.21 22.19
N ASN A 232 2.27 25.76 21.85
CA ASN A 232 1.96 26.38 20.53
C ASN A 232 3.02 27.36 19.98
N SER A 233 3.85 27.96 20.85
CA SER A 233 4.96 28.84 20.47
C SER A 233 6.18 28.10 19.87
N LYS A 234 6.26 26.79 20.02
CA LYS A 234 7.44 25.99 19.66
C LYS A 234 7.34 25.23 18.34
N VAL A 235 6.15 25.07 17.72
CA VAL A 235 6.03 24.60 16.32
C VAL A 235 6.82 25.55 15.41
N ARG A 236 6.57 26.87 15.50
CA ARG A 236 7.39 27.86 14.79
C ARG A 236 8.89 27.77 15.09
N SER A 237 9.24 27.54 16.36
CA SER A 237 10.65 27.42 16.78
C SER A 237 11.33 26.20 16.17
N LEU A 238 10.58 25.10 16.02
CA LEU A 238 11.02 23.87 15.40
C LEU A 238 11.35 24.08 13.93
N PHE A 239 10.41 24.68 13.22
CA PHE A 239 10.52 24.99 11.80
C PHE A 239 11.66 26.00 11.55
N SER A 240 11.90 26.92 12.48
CA SER A 240 13.09 27.80 12.44
C SER A 240 14.40 27.06 12.72
N ALA A 241 14.41 26.10 13.66
CA ALA A 241 15.60 25.31 13.97
C ALA A 241 15.98 24.37 12.82
N ALA A 242 15.00 23.73 12.18
CA ALA A 242 15.21 22.92 10.97
C ALA A 242 15.80 23.78 9.84
N ARG A 243 15.24 24.99 9.60
CA ARG A 243 15.76 25.96 8.63
C ARG A 243 17.23 26.34 8.87
N LYS A 244 17.59 26.66 10.12
CA LYS A 244 18.98 27.01 10.48
C LYS A 244 19.98 25.88 10.26
N LYS A 245 19.49 24.64 10.16
CA LYS A 245 20.27 23.41 10.10
C LYS A 245 20.09 22.65 8.78
N ALA A 246 19.59 23.33 7.75
CA ALA A 246 19.49 22.78 6.42
C ALA A 246 20.89 22.33 5.92
N PRO A 247 21.02 21.14 5.29
CA PRO A 247 19.94 20.19 4.97
C PRO A 247 19.49 19.36 6.19
N SER A 248 18.17 19.25 6.40
CA SER A 248 17.61 18.52 7.55
C SER A 248 16.32 17.77 7.19
N ILE A 249 16.03 16.69 7.94
CA ILE A 249 14.78 15.94 7.83
C ILE A 249 13.98 16.12 9.13
N VAL A 250 12.70 16.44 8.98
CA VAL A 250 11.71 16.53 10.06
C VAL A 250 10.75 15.35 9.91
N PHE A 251 10.75 14.42 10.87
CA PHE A 251 9.91 13.23 10.87
C PHE A 251 8.86 13.30 11.99
N ILE A 252 7.57 13.25 11.63
CA ILE A 252 6.43 13.30 12.54
C ILE A 252 5.73 11.94 12.57
N ASP A 253 5.99 11.15 13.60
CA ASP A 253 5.24 9.92 13.88
C ASP A 253 3.87 10.24 14.49
N GLU A 254 2.90 9.36 14.23
CA GLU A 254 1.51 9.48 14.70
C GLU A 254 0.88 10.85 14.41
N ILE A 255 1.00 11.32 13.16
CA ILE A 255 0.48 12.64 12.77
C ILE A 255 -1.04 12.78 13.00
N ASP A 256 -1.79 11.67 13.05
CA ASP A 256 -3.21 11.65 13.38
C ASP A 256 -3.54 12.23 14.75
N ALA A 257 -2.61 12.17 15.71
CA ALA A 257 -2.78 12.82 17.02
C ALA A 257 -3.00 14.33 16.90
N ILE A 258 -2.33 15.00 15.95
CA ILE A 258 -2.43 16.47 15.74
C ILE A 258 -3.15 16.85 14.44
N GLY A 259 -3.36 15.88 13.56
CA GLY A 259 -3.78 16.05 12.17
C GLY A 259 -5.19 15.55 11.86
N SER A 260 -5.95 15.12 12.86
CA SER A 260 -7.31 14.61 12.69
C SER A 260 -8.31 15.64 12.15
N LYS A 261 -9.32 15.18 11.40
CA LYS A 261 -10.42 15.99 10.88
C LYS A 261 -11.12 16.77 11.98
N ARG A 262 -11.40 18.04 11.68
CA ARG A 262 -12.02 18.98 12.59
C ARG A 262 -13.45 18.55 12.94
N ASN A 263 -13.67 18.22 14.20
CA ASN A 263 -15.00 18.07 14.77
C ASN A 263 -15.44 19.37 15.48
N PRO A 264 -16.73 19.73 15.45
CA PRO A 264 -17.25 20.90 16.17
C PRO A 264 -16.95 20.84 17.68
N ARG A 265 -16.81 19.62 18.22
CA ARG A 265 -16.52 19.34 19.63
C ARG A 265 -15.03 19.32 19.98
N ASP A 266 -14.13 19.40 19.00
CA ASP A 266 -12.68 19.31 19.28
C ASP A 266 -12.17 20.55 19.99
N GLN A 267 -11.23 20.33 20.91
CA GLN A 267 -10.65 21.37 21.74
C GLN A 267 -9.94 22.43 20.90
N THR A 268 -10.13 23.69 21.26
CA THR A 268 -9.62 24.86 20.52
C THR A 268 -8.10 24.83 20.34
N TYR A 269 -7.36 24.23 21.28
CA TYR A 269 -5.90 24.13 21.20
C TYR A 269 -5.44 23.24 20.04
N MET A 270 -6.09 22.10 19.78
CA MET A 270 -5.70 21.19 18.70
C MET A 270 -5.90 21.83 17.33
N LYS A 271 -7.01 22.55 17.18
CA LYS A 271 -7.30 23.34 15.96
C LYS A 271 -6.23 24.40 15.71
N GLN A 272 -5.74 25.04 16.77
CA GLN A 272 -4.69 26.03 16.66
C GLN A 272 -3.34 25.41 16.27
N THR A 273 -2.97 24.26 16.88
CA THR A 273 -1.73 23.54 16.56
C THR A 273 -1.73 23.05 15.12
N LEU A 274 -2.84 22.46 14.65
CA LEU A 274 -2.99 22.03 13.27
C LEU A 274 -2.87 23.20 12.29
N ASN A 275 -3.62 24.30 12.52
CA ASN A 275 -3.54 25.47 11.63
C ASN A 275 -2.12 26.07 11.59
N GLN A 276 -1.41 26.08 12.70
CA GLN A 276 -0.03 26.54 12.73
C GLN A 276 0.89 25.61 11.93
N LEU A 277 0.73 24.29 12.06
CA LEU A 277 1.44 23.31 11.24
C LEU A 277 1.19 23.54 9.75
N LEU A 278 -0.07 23.79 9.35
CA LEU A 278 -0.43 24.06 7.96
C LEU A 278 0.22 25.35 7.41
N VAL A 279 0.21 26.42 8.20
CA VAL A 279 0.86 27.70 7.82
C VAL A 279 2.36 27.52 7.68
N ASP A 280 2.97 26.76 8.59
CA ASP A 280 4.40 26.52 8.53
C ASP A 280 4.77 25.64 7.33
N LEU A 281 3.98 24.59 7.00
CA LEU A 281 4.17 23.76 5.81
C LEU A 281 4.00 24.55 4.49
N ASP A 282 2.99 25.43 4.41
CA ASP A 282 2.78 26.29 3.23
C ASP A 282 3.88 27.35 3.07
N GLY A 283 4.53 27.72 4.17
CA GLY A 283 5.58 28.72 4.21
C GLY A 283 6.92 28.27 3.64
N PHE A 284 7.05 27.02 3.16
CA PHE A 284 8.30 26.50 2.59
C PHE A 284 8.41 26.72 1.09
N ALA A 285 9.50 27.39 0.70
CA ALA A 285 10.03 27.25 -0.64
C ALA A 285 10.75 25.89 -0.74
N GLN A 286 10.52 25.14 -1.83
CA GLN A 286 11.21 23.87 -2.11
C GLN A 286 12.75 23.98 -2.11
N THR A 287 13.29 25.20 -2.13
CA THR A 287 14.71 25.54 -2.14
C THR A 287 15.40 25.56 -0.78
N GLU A 288 14.69 25.44 0.35
CA GLU A 288 15.31 25.52 1.70
C GLU A 288 16.00 24.23 2.17
N GLY A 289 15.98 23.14 1.38
CA GLY A 289 16.72 21.90 1.71
C GLY A 289 16.21 21.15 2.95
N VAL A 290 14.98 21.42 3.39
CA VAL A 290 14.32 20.74 4.50
C VAL A 290 13.26 19.79 3.95
N VAL A 291 13.28 18.53 4.38
CA VAL A 291 12.29 17.51 3.99
C VAL A 291 11.40 17.17 5.17
N PHE A 292 10.08 17.20 4.96
CA PHE A 292 9.09 16.78 5.94
C PHE A 292 8.60 15.37 5.62
N MET A 293 8.57 14.53 6.63
CA MET A 293 8.05 13.16 6.58
C MET A 293 7.08 12.98 7.75
N ALA A 294 6.02 12.20 7.53
CA ALA A 294 5.08 11.85 8.59
C ALA A 294 4.60 10.40 8.44
N ALA A 295 4.21 9.78 9.55
CA ALA A 295 3.64 8.45 9.58
C ALA A 295 2.28 8.46 10.29
N THR A 296 1.33 7.67 9.79
CA THR A 296 0.03 7.44 10.41
C THR A 296 -0.49 6.06 10.03
N ASN A 297 -1.28 5.46 10.92
CA ASN A 297 -2.04 4.24 10.64
C ASN A 297 -3.44 4.54 10.06
N PHE A 298 -3.92 5.78 10.17
CA PHE A 298 -5.30 6.17 9.85
C PHE A 298 -5.34 7.35 8.87
N PRO A 299 -4.91 7.17 7.61
CA PRO A 299 -4.89 8.25 6.61
C PRO A 299 -6.28 8.87 6.36
N GLU A 300 -7.37 8.11 6.55
CA GLU A 300 -8.74 8.56 6.37
C GLU A 300 -9.24 9.53 7.45
N VAL A 301 -8.63 9.52 8.62
CA VAL A 301 -8.97 10.40 9.74
C VAL A 301 -8.30 11.77 9.59
N LEU A 302 -7.22 11.85 8.80
CA LEU A 302 -6.49 13.10 8.60
C LEU A 302 -7.32 14.20 7.94
N ASP A 303 -7.10 15.45 8.37
CA ASP A 303 -7.64 16.64 7.73
C ASP A 303 -7.13 16.68 6.27
N PRO A 304 -8.03 16.69 5.27
CA PRO A 304 -7.65 16.77 3.85
C PRO A 304 -6.77 17.98 3.53
N ALA A 305 -6.72 18.98 4.40
CA ALA A 305 -5.80 20.10 4.29
C ALA A 305 -4.33 19.64 4.36
N LEU A 306 -3.96 18.64 5.17
CA LEU A 306 -2.57 18.19 5.33
C LEU A 306 -2.00 17.54 4.06
N THR A 307 -2.83 16.85 3.29
CA THR A 307 -2.45 16.11 2.08
C THR A 307 -2.56 16.93 0.79
N ARG A 308 -2.83 18.24 0.90
CA ARG A 308 -2.88 19.12 -0.27
C ARG A 308 -1.50 19.34 -0.88
N PRO A 309 -1.40 19.56 -2.21
CA PRO A 309 -0.16 19.93 -2.87
C PRO A 309 0.51 21.12 -2.18
N GLY A 310 1.81 21.02 -1.91
CA GLY A 310 2.59 22.01 -1.16
C GLY A 310 2.80 21.67 0.33
N ARG A 311 2.14 20.62 0.85
CA ARG A 311 2.31 20.11 2.22
C ARG A 311 2.82 18.67 2.19
N PHE A 312 2.03 17.70 2.65
CA PHE A 312 2.31 16.28 2.42
C PHE A 312 1.74 15.85 1.06
N ASP A 313 2.42 16.27 -0.01
CA ASP A 313 2.02 16.01 -1.39
C ASP A 313 2.37 14.59 -1.89
N ARG A 314 3.30 13.91 -1.22
CA ARG A 314 3.69 12.53 -1.49
C ARG A 314 3.19 11.58 -0.41
N ILE A 315 2.25 10.71 -0.78
CA ILE A 315 1.75 9.64 0.07
C ILE A 315 2.43 8.33 -0.37
N VAL A 316 3.17 7.71 0.54
CA VAL A 316 3.82 6.42 0.31
C VAL A 316 3.16 5.40 1.22
N GLN A 317 2.40 4.47 0.64
CA GLN A 317 1.78 3.39 1.40
C GLN A 317 2.80 2.26 1.59
N VAL A 318 2.99 1.84 2.85
CA VAL A 318 3.84 0.70 3.21
C VAL A 318 2.92 -0.45 3.63
N PRO A 319 2.58 -1.38 2.73
CA PRO A 319 1.73 -2.52 3.07
C PRO A 319 2.49 -3.55 3.91
N LEU A 320 1.75 -4.53 4.45
CA LEU A 320 2.35 -5.71 5.07
C LEU A 320 3.25 -6.45 4.06
N PRO A 321 4.38 -7.04 4.52
CA PRO A 321 5.34 -7.70 3.65
C PRO A 321 4.78 -9.00 3.06
N ASP A 322 5.09 -9.24 1.79
CA ASP A 322 4.86 -10.50 1.09
C ASP A 322 5.84 -11.59 1.59
N VAL A 323 5.65 -12.86 1.16
CA VAL A 323 6.54 -13.98 1.55
C VAL A 323 8.03 -13.65 1.38
N ARG A 324 8.41 -12.98 0.28
CA ARG A 324 9.80 -12.61 0.00
C ARG A 324 10.30 -11.51 0.93
N GLY A 325 9.49 -10.49 1.17
CA GLY A 325 9.73 -9.42 2.14
C GLY A 325 9.89 -9.97 3.55
N ARG A 326 9.02 -10.90 3.97
CA ARG A 326 9.13 -11.57 5.28
C ARG A 326 10.43 -12.36 5.41
N ALA A 327 10.82 -13.11 4.38
CA ALA A 327 12.09 -13.82 4.37
C ALA A 327 13.30 -12.87 4.46
N ALA A 328 13.25 -11.72 3.77
CA ALA A 328 14.30 -10.70 3.83
C ALA A 328 14.39 -10.04 5.22
N ILE A 329 13.24 -9.71 5.82
CA ILE A 329 13.15 -9.16 7.18
C ILE A 329 13.71 -10.17 8.19
N LEU A 330 13.25 -11.43 8.13
CA LEU A 330 13.76 -12.49 9.00
C LEU A 330 15.27 -12.66 8.85
N LYS A 331 15.79 -12.70 7.62
CA LYS A 331 17.23 -12.77 7.36
C LYS A 331 17.97 -11.60 8.00
N LYS A 332 17.43 -10.39 7.89
CA LYS A 332 18.05 -9.17 8.45
C LYS A 332 18.12 -9.21 9.97
N HIS A 333 17.02 -9.59 10.63
CA HIS A 333 16.99 -9.67 12.09
C HIS A 333 17.77 -10.88 12.63
N ALA A 334 17.86 -11.96 11.85
CA ALA A 334 18.65 -13.15 12.18
C ALA A 334 20.16 -12.90 12.18
N GLU A 335 20.69 -11.85 11.52
CA GLU A 335 22.12 -11.51 11.53
C GLU A 335 22.69 -11.34 12.95
N LYS A 336 21.83 -10.98 13.93
CA LYS A 336 22.21 -10.77 15.33
C LYS A 336 22.08 -12.03 16.20
N ILE A 337 21.61 -13.15 15.63
CA ILE A 337 21.22 -14.37 16.37
C ILE A 337 22.01 -15.56 15.82
N GLN A 338 22.51 -16.42 16.72
CA GLN A 338 23.18 -17.66 16.33
C GLN A 338 22.14 -18.72 15.94
N LEU A 339 21.88 -18.87 14.64
CA LEU A 339 21.02 -19.92 14.10
C LEU A 339 21.80 -21.25 13.91
N ALA A 340 21.10 -22.37 14.08
CA ALA A 340 21.59 -23.68 13.68
C ALA A 340 21.60 -23.82 12.14
N GLY A 341 22.45 -24.70 11.60
CA GLY A 341 22.68 -24.82 10.15
C GLY A 341 21.50 -25.41 9.37
N ASP A 342 20.57 -26.06 10.06
CA ASP A 342 19.34 -26.66 9.53
C ASP A 342 18.15 -25.68 9.50
N VAL A 343 18.34 -24.44 9.97
CA VAL A 343 17.27 -23.44 10.03
C VAL A 343 16.98 -22.88 8.63
N ASN A 344 15.74 -23.04 8.19
CA ASN A 344 15.27 -22.50 6.91
C ASN A 344 14.26 -21.36 7.12
N LEU A 345 14.74 -20.12 7.06
CA LEU A 345 13.92 -18.92 7.24
C LEU A 345 12.84 -18.75 6.15
N ASN A 346 13.00 -19.37 4.98
CA ASN A 346 11.96 -19.33 3.94
C ASN A 346 10.73 -20.15 4.34
N LEU A 347 10.92 -21.25 5.08
CA LEU A 347 9.80 -22.03 5.61
C LEU A 347 9.06 -21.24 6.69
N VAL A 348 9.80 -20.56 7.58
CA VAL A 348 9.22 -19.69 8.60
C VAL A 348 8.40 -18.56 7.95
N ALA A 349 8.93 -17.90 6.92
CA ALA A 349 8.23 -16.83 6.21
C ALA A 349 6.89 -17.27 5.58
N ARG A 350 6.82 -18.52 5.09
CA ARG A 350 5.57 -19.11 4.57
C ARG A 350 4.59 -19.43 5.70
N GLY A 351 5.08 -19.84 6.86
CA GLY A 351 4.27 -20.13 8.05
C GLY A 351 3.82 -18.90 8.84
N THR A 352 4.20 -17.69 8.43
CA THR A 352 3.83 -16.42 9.09
C THR A 352 3.10 -15.46 8.14
N PRO A 353 2.01 -15.89 7.46
CA PRO A 353 1.23 -15.02 6.59
C PRO A 353 0.61 -13.87 7.39
N GLY A 354 0.61 -12.67 6.81
CA GLY A 354 0.07 -11.45 7.44
C GLY A 354 0.94 -10.82 8.53
N PHE A 355 2.11 -11.39 8.85
CA PHE A 355 2.98 -10.82 9.89
C PHE A 355 3.65 -9.54 9.41
N SER A 356 3.62 -8.52 10.27
CA SER A 356 4.39 -7.28 10.15
C SER A 356 5.88 -7.50 10.42
N GLY A 357 6.70 -6.52 10.03
CA GLY A 357 8.14 -6.58 10.31
C GLY A 357 8.47 -6.64 11.81
N ALA A 358 7.68 -5.95 12.64
CA ALA A 358 7.82 -5.96 14.09
C ALA A 358 7.49 -7.34 14.69
N GLU A 359 6.44 -8.01 14.21
CA GLU A 359 6.07 -9.35 14.66
C GLU A 359 7.12 -10.39 14.27
N LEU A 360 7.72 -10.30 13.07
CA LEU A 360 8.82 -11.17 12.65
C LEU A 360 10.07 -10.97 13.51
N GLN A 361 10.40 -9.73 13.85
CA GLN A 361 11.49 -9.44 14.78
C GLN A 361 11.19 -10.03 16.17
N ASN A 362 9.97 -9.87 16.66
CA ASN A 362 9.55 -10.43 17.94
C ASN A 362 9.59 -11.96 17.95
N LEU A 363 9.17 -12.62 16.87
CA LEU A 363 9.26 -14.08 16.71
C LEU A 363 10.70 -14.56 16.87
N LEU A 364 11.67 -13.93 16.19
CA LEU A 364 13.08 -14.29 16.32
C LEU A 364 13.61 -14.05 17.73
N ASN A 365 13.20 -12.95 18.37
CA ASN A 365 13.58 -12.65 19.74
C ASN A 365 13.04 -13.69 20.73
N LEU A 366 11.76 -14.07 20.60
CA LEU A 366 11.14 -15.11 21.41
C LEU A 366 11.82 -16.47 21.21
N ALA A 367 12.22 -16.80 19.99
CA ALA A 367 12.96 -18.03 19.69
C ALA A 367 14.35 -18.02 20.35
N ALA A 368 15.04 -16.88 20.36
CA ALA A 368 16.32 -16.73 21.05
C ALA A 368 16.18 -16.83 22.57
N ILE A 369 15.15 -16.22 23.15
CA ILE A 369 14.83 -16.33 24.58
C ILE A 369 14.54 -17.78 24.96
N GLU A 370 13.77 -18.50 24.14
CA GLU A 370 13.45 -19.91 24.39
C GLU A 370 14.70 -20.79 24.30
N ALA A 371 15.54 -20.59 23.28
CA ALA A 371 16.82 -21.28 23.18
C ALA A 371 17.70 -21.03 24.41
N SER A 372 17.75 -19.78 24.90
CA SER A 372 18.50 -19.42 26.10
C SER A 372 17.94 -20.08 27.36
N LYS A 373 16.61 -20.18 27.50
CA LYS A 373 15.97 -20.89 28.63
C LYS A 373 16.33 -22.37 28.65
N GLN A 374 16.41 -22.99 27.48
CA GLN A 374 16.82 -24.39 27.31
C GLN A 374 18.34 -24.58 27.34
N ARG A 375 19.12 -23.51 27.60
CA ARG A 375 20.59 -23.49 27.58
C ARG A 375 21.18 -24.00 26.24
N ALA A 376 20.43 -23.87 25.16
CA ALA A 376 20.88 -24.23 23.82
C ALA A 376 21.86 -23.16 23.30
N ARG A 377 22.93 -23.59 22.63
CA ARG A 377 23.94 -22.66 22.05
C ARG A 377 23.46 -21.96 20.78
N LYS A 378 22.50 -22.55 20.07
CA LYS A 378 21.98 -22.07 18.79
C LYS A 378 20.46 -22.18 18.76
N VAL A 379 19.81 -21.28 18.03
CA VAL A 379 18.37 -21.34 17.76
C VAL A 379 18.11 -22.36 16.66
N THR A 380 17.21 -23.32 16.91
CA THR A 380 16.82 -24.41 16.00
C THR A 380 15.40 -24.16 15.46
N ASN A 381 14.97 -24.96 14.48
CA ASN A 381 13.59 -24.90 13.98
C ASN A 381 12.54 -25.13 15.08
N LYS A 382 12.84 -25.95 16.10
CA LYS A 382 11.94 -26.16 17.26
C LYS A 382 11.66 -24.87 18.04
N HIS A 383 12.68 -24.05 18.26
CA HIS A 383 12.51 -22.76 18.96
C HIS A 383 11.74 -21.74 18.11
N LEU A 384 11.92 -21.77 16.78
CA LEU A 384 11.20 -20.91 15.85
C LEU A 384 9.72 -21.29 15.77
N GLU A 385 9.42 -22.59 15.72
CA GLU A 385 8.06 -23.11 15.78
C GLU A 385 7.37 -22.74 17.10
N PHE A 386 8.06 -22.91 18.23
CA PHE A 386 7.56 -22.45 19.54
C PHE A 386 7.25 -20.95 19.55
N ALA A 387 8.17 -20.14 19.03
CA ALA A 387 7.98 -18.69 18.98
C ALA A 387 6.82 -18.29 18.06
N LYS A 388 6.68 -18.95 16.91
CA LYS A 388 5.57 -18.78 15.98
C LYS A 388 4.24 -19.09 16.66
N ASP A 389 4.11 -20.26 17.29
CA ASP A 389 2.91 -20.64 18.02
C ASP A 389 2.57 -19.62 19.11
N ARG A 390 3.59 -19.10 19.81
CA ARG A 390 3.40 -18.11 20.87
C ARG A 390 2.95 -16.75 20.34
N VAL A 391 3.37 -16.34 19.14
CA VAL A 391 2.90 -15.11 18.50
C VAL A 391 1.47 -15.28 17.98
N ILE A 392 1.16 -16.41 17.33
CA ILE A 392 -0.17 -16.67 16.74
C ILE A 392 -1.23 -16.93 17.82
N MET A 393 -0.94 -17.82 18.77
CA MET A 393 -1.92 -18.34 19.73
C MET A 393 -1.81 -17.69 21.11
N GLY A 394 -0.73 -16.96 21.37
CA GLY A 394 -0.41 -16.44 22.70
C GLY A 394 0.35 -17.42 23.59
N SER A 395 0.65 -16.98 24.82
CA SER A 395 1.41 -17.78 25.78
C SER A 395 0.54 -18.90 26.39
N GLU A 396 1.11 -20.08 26.51
CA GLU A 396 0.48 -21.25 27.12
C GLU A 396 0.29 -21.06 28.64
N ARG A 397 -0.90 -21.41 29.15
CA ARG A 397 -1.26 -21.27 30.56
C ARG A 397 -1.14 -22.60 31.32
N LYS A 398 0.09 -23.01 31.61
CA LYS A 398 0.39 -24.27 32.33
C LYS A 398 -0.18 -24.37 33.75
N SER A 399 -0.55 -23.24 34.37
CA SER A 399 -1.10 -23.20 35.73
C SER A 399 -2.63 -23.29 35.79
N ALA A 400 -3.33 -23.31 34.66
CA ALA A 400 -4.77 -23.46 34.64
C ALA A 400 -5.15 -24.89 35.05
N VAL A 401 -5.91 -25.03 36.14
CA VAL A 401 -6.48 -26.32 36.54
C VAL A 401 -7.65 -26.61 35.62
N ILE A 402 -7.54 -27.66 34.81
CA ILE A 402 -8.58 -28.12 33.88
C ILE A 402 -9.09 -29.46 34.38
N THR A 403 -10.39 -29.57 34.63
CA THR A 403 -11.00 -30.85 35.00
C THR A 403 -11.01 -31.79 33.79
N PRO A 404 -10.94 -33.12 33.99
CA PRO A 404 -11.00 -34.08 32.90
C PRO A 404 -12.25 -33.91 32.01
N GLU A 405 -13.39 -33.56 32.60
CA GLU A 405 -14.64 -33.32 31.89
C GLU A 405 -14.54 -32.09 30.97
N ASN A 406 -13.95 -30.99 31.46
CA ASN A 406 -13.76 -29.78 30.67
C ASN A 406 -12.71 -29.99 29.57
N LYS A 407 -11.66 -30.77 29.84
CA LYS A 407 -10.65 -31.15 28.84
C LYS A 407 -11.29 -31.96 27.73
N LEU A 408 -12.15 -32.92 28.07
CA LEU A 408 -12.90 -33.72 27.11
C LEU A 408 -13.87 -32.87 26.29
N ALA A 409 -14.63 -31.98 26.93
CA ALA A 409 -15.52 -31.06 26.23
C ALA A 409 -14.77 -30.18 25.22
N THR A 410 -13.63 -29.62 25.63
CA THR A 410 -12.74 -28.84 24.76
C THR A 410 -12.18 -29.70 23.62
N ALA A 411 -11.83 -30.96 23.89
CA ALA A 411 -11.35 -31.89 22.85
C ALA A 411 -12.41 -32.18 21.78
N TYR A 412 -13.67 -32.33 22.16
CA TYR A 412 -14.76 -32.46 21.19
C TYR A 412 -15.02 -31.16 20.44
N HIS A 413 -14.95 -30.02 21.12
CA HIS A 413 -15.09 -28.70 20.51
C HIS A 413 -14.04 -28.47 19.41
N GLU A 414 -12.76 -28.62 19.76
CA GLU A 414 -11.65 -28.48 18.81
C GLU A 414 -11.65 -29.58 17.73
N GLY A 415 -12.07 -30.79 18.10
CA GLY A 415 -12.28 -31.88 17.16
C GLY A 415 -13.35 -31.54 16.11
N GLY A 416 -14.42 -30.85 16.51
CA GLY A 416 -15.46 -30.34 15.63
C GLY A 416 -14.94 -29.35 14.60
N HIS A 417 -14.18 -28.34 15.04
CA HIS A 417 -13.50 -27.39 14.14
C HIS A 417 -12.55 -28.11 13.18
N THR A 418 -11.79 -29.07 13.70
CA THR A 418 -10.79 -29.82 12.94
C THR A 418 -11.44 -30.64 11.82
N LEU A 419 -12.49 -31.42 12.12
CA LEU A 419 -13.18 -32.20 11.10
C LEU A 419 -13.92 -31.32 10.09
N ALA A 420 -14.57 -30.24 10.55
CA ALA A 420 -15.20 -29.28 9.67
C ALA A 420 -14.18 -28.68 8.69
N ALA A 421 -12.99 -28.30 9.15
CA ALA A 421 -11.92 -27.78 8.31
C ALA A 421 -11.32 -28.83 7.36
N MET A 422 -11.28 -30.10 7.76
CA MET A 422 -10.71 -31.18 6.95
C MET A 422 -11.62 -31.58 5.78
N TYR A 423 -12.93 -31.66 6.03
CA TYR A 423 -13.89 -32.20 5.07
C TYR A 423 -14.67 -31.15 4.27
N THR A 424 -14.66 -29.89 4.69
CA THR A 424 -15.37 -28.82 3.97
C THR A 424 -14.54 -28.30 2.78
N PRO A 425 -15.03 -28.42 1.54
CA PRO A 425 -14.31 -27.92 0.37
C PRO A 425 -14.15 -26.40 0.41
N GLY A 426 -12.92 -25.90 0.25
CA GLY A 426 -12.61 -24.47 0.32
C GLY A 426 -12.19 -24.00 1.71
N ALA A 427 -12.23 -24.86 2.74
CA ALA A 427 -11.68 -24.52 4.05
C ALA A 427 -10.16 -24.32 3.99
N MET A 428 -9.65 -23.46 4.87
CA MET A 428 -8.22 -23.26 4.99
C MET A 428 -7.53 -24.52 5.55
N PRO A 429 -6.33 -24.87 5.04
CA PRO A 429 -5.60 -26.04 5.51
C PRO A 429 -5.31 -26.00 7.02
N LEU A 430 -5.51 -27.14 7.67
CA LEU A 430 -5.16 -27.33 9.07
C LEU A 430 -3.64 -27.31 9.26
N HIS A 431 -3.21 -26.65 10.34
CA HIS A 431 -1.83 -26.65 10.77
C HIS A 431 -1.63 -27.43 12.07
N LYS A 432 -2.39 -27.08 13.10
CA LYS A 432 -2.24 -27.59 14.46
C LYS A 432 -3.54 -27.41 15.24
N VAL A 433 -3.81 -28.32 16.16
CA VAL A 433 -4.92 -28.23 17.11
C VAL A 433 -4.39 -28.47 18.52
N THR A 434 -4.92 -27.76 19.51
CA THR A 434 -4.55 -27.95 20.92
C THR A 434 -5.75 -27.75 21.84
N VAL A 435 -5.83 -28.56 22.89
CA VAL A 435 -6.80 -28.41 24.00
C VAL A 435 -6.19 -27.70 25.20
N MET A 436 -4.95 -27.22 25.06
CA MET A 436 -4.26 -26.48 26.11
C MET A 436 -4.62 -25.00 26.03
N PRO A 437 -4.90 -24.36 27.17
CA PRO A 437 -5.31 -22.97 27.20
C PRO A 437 -4.16 -22.07 26.76
N ARG A 438 -4.44 -21.22 25.77
CA ARG A 438 -3.50 -20.24 25.22
C ARG A 438 -4.15 -18.87 25.19
N GLY A 439 -3.50 -17.90 25.83
CA GLY A 439 -4.07 -16.56 26.01
C GLY A 439 -5.46 -16.60 26.66
N HIS A 440 -6.47 -16.14 25.93
CA HIS A 440 -7.88 -16.12 26.36
C HIS A 440 -8.69 -17.36 25.92
N ALA A 441 -8.13 -18.23 25.06
CA ALA A 441 -8.81 -19.42 24.56
C ALA A 441 -8.49 -20.66 25.40
N LEU A 442 -9.46 -21.58 25.53
CA LEU A 442 -9.31 -22.85 26.26
C LEU A 442 -8.69 -23.96 25.38
N GLY A 443 -9.03 -23.96 24.10
CA GLY A 443 -8.40 -24.72 23.02
C GLY A 443 -8.32 -23.83 21.79
N ILE A 444 -7.53 -24.24 20.79
CA ILE A 444 -7.50 -23.55 19.50
C ILE A 444 -7.14 -24.51 18.36
N THR A 445 -7.92 -24.42 17.29
CA THR A 445 -7.63 -25.02 15.99
C THR A 445 -7.05 -23.96 15.06
N VAL A 446 -5.82 -24.16 14.62
CA VAL A 446 -5.09 -23.20 13.78
C VAL A 446 -5.08 -23.66 12.34
N GLN A 447 -5.59 -22.78 11.48
CA GLN A 447 -5.55 -22.91 10.03
C GLN A 447 -4.54 -21.93 9.45
N LEU A 448 -3.74 -22.36 8.49
CA LEU A 448 -2.72 -21.53 7.84
C LEU A 448 -2.82 -21.69 6.31
N PRO A 449 -2.91 -20.58 5.56
CA PRO A 449 -2.91 -20.65 4.11
C PRO A 449 -1.53 -21.05 3.57
N GLU A 450 -1.50 -21.78 2.46
CA GLU A 450 -0.25 -22.17 1.78
C GLU A 450 0.40 -21.00 1.01
N THR A 451 -0.42 -20.02 0.61
CA THR A 451 -0.02 -18.84 -0.16
C THR A 451 -0.70 -17.60 0.40
N ASP A 452 -0.03 -16.45 0.32
CA ASP A 452 -0.67 -15.16 0.61
C ASP A 452 -1.81 -14.94 -0.39
N ARG A 453 -3.05 -14.83 0.10
CA ARG A 453 -4.24 -14.63 -0.74
C ARG A 453 -4.65 -13.17 -0.68
N GLU A 454 -4.93 -12.57 -1.84
CA GLU A 454 -5.43 -11.19 -1.94
C GLU A 454 -6.96 -11.11 -1.89
N SER A 455 -7.66 -12.18 -2.30
CA SER A 455 -9.12 -12.25 -2.34
C SER A 455 -9.63 -13.62 -1.93
N VAL A 456 -10.84 -13.66 -1.35
CA VAL A 456 -11.52 -14.87 -0.89
C VAL A 456 -12.83 -15.02 -1.64
N ASN A 457 -13.14 -16.23 -2.11
CA ASN A 457 -14.36 -16.48 -2.87
C ASN A 457 -15.54 -16.88 -1.96
N ARG A 458 -16.76 -16.93 -2.51
CA ARG A 458 -17.98 -17.26 -1.74
C ARG A 458 -17.93 -18.64 -1.10
N GLN A 459 -17.33 -19.63 -1.76
CA GLN A 459 -17.22 -20.99 -1.21
C GLN A 459 -16.29 -21.03 0.00
N GLU A 460 -15.17 -20.30 -0.05
CA GLU A 460 -14.22 -20.19 1.05
C GLU A 460 -14.82 -19.47 2.25
N TYR A 461 -15.59 -18.39 2.05
CA TYR A 461 -16.32 -17.75 3.15
C TYR A 461 -17.40 -18.66 3.75
N MET A 462 -18.10 -19.43 2.91
CA MET A 462 -19.05 -20.43 3.42
C MET A 462 -18.35 -21.51 4.24
N ALA A 463 -17.18 -21.96 3.79
CA ALA A 463 -16.35 -22.91 4.51
C ALA A 463 -15.83 -22.33 5.83
N GLU A 464 -15.51 -21.04 5.88
CA GLU A 464 -15.12 -20.37 7.14
C GLU A 464 -16.28 -20.34 8.15
N ILE A 465 -17.51 -20.07 7.70
CA ILE A 465 -18.70 -20.13 8.55
C ILE A 465 -18.92 -21.58 9.04
N ASP A 466 -18.80 -22.56 8.14
CA ASP A 466 -18.92 -24.00 8.48
C ASP A 466 -17.88 -24.42 9.53
N VAL A 467 -16.63 -23.97 9.40
CA VAL A 467 -15.60 -24.23 10.41
C VAL A 467 -15.97 -23.57 11.74
N CYS A 468 -16.44 -22.33 11.76
CA CYS A 468 -16.86 -21.65 12.99
C CYS A 468 -18.01 -22.38 13.72
N MET A 469 -18.90 -23.06 13.00
CA MET A 469 -19.98 -23.84 13.62
C MET A 469 -19.51 -25.20 14.17
N GLY A 470 -18.31 -25.66 13.79
CA GLY A 470 -17.77 -26.97 14.14
C GLY A 470 -17.76 -27.28 15.63
N GLY A 471 -17.25 -26.38 16.46
CA GLY A 471 -17.15 -26.60 17.91
C GLY A 471 -18.50 -26.74 18.59
N ARG A 472 -19.41 -25.79 18.36
CA ARG A 472 -20.78 -25.82 18.90
C ARG A 472 -21.54 -27.06 18.42
N ALA A 473 -21.43 -27.41 17.13
CA ALA A 473 -22.10 -28.57 16.56
C ALA A 473 -21.58 -29.88 17.19
N ALA A 474 -20.27 -30.00 17.41
CA ALA A 474 -19.70 -31.17 18.09
C ALA A 474 -20.18 -31.30 19.55
N GLU A 475 -20.23 -30.20 20.29
CA GLU A 475 -20.78 -30.20 21.66
C GLU A 475 -22.25 -30.63 21.68
N GLU A 476 -23.07 -30.05 20.81
CA GLU A 476 -24.49 -30.34 20.69
C GLU A 476 -24.73 -31.82 20.33
N LEU A 477 -23.92 -32.38 19.44
CA LEU A 477 -24.01 -33.77 18.98
C LEU A 477 -23.60 -34.79 20.06
N VAL A 478 -22.63 -34.45 20.91
CA VAL A 478 -22.06 -35.39 21.89
C VAL A 478 -22.75 -35.26 23.25
N PHE A 479 -22.99 -34.02 23.70
CA PHE A 479 -23.49 -33.72 25.04
C PHE A 479 -24.97 -33.32 25.07
N GLY A 480 -25.57 -33.02 23.92
CA GLY A 480 -26.94 -32.52 23.80
C GLY A 480 -27.03 -31.01 23.96
N LEU A 481 -28.16 -30.44 23.53
CA LEU A 481 -28.39 -28.99 23.47
C LEU A 481 -28.26 -28.30 24.85
N ASP A 482 -28.72 -28.95 25.92
CA ASP A 482 -28.68 -28.41 27.29
C ASP A 482 -27.26 -28.26 27.86
N LYS A 483 -26.26 -28.88 27.22
CA LYS A 483 -24.87 -28.88 27.66
C LYS A 483 -23.94 -28.08 26.76
N VAL A 484 -24.47 -27.38 25.76
CA VAL A 484 -23.69 -26.48 24.91
C VAL A 484 -23.13 -25.34 25.76
N THR A 485 -21.84 -25.08 25.63
CA THR A 485 -21.13 -24.13 26.49
C THR A 485 -21.09 -22.72 25.90
N SER A 486 -20.80 -21.71 26.74
CA SER A 486 -20.53 -20.34 26.29
C SER A 486 -19.19 -20.17 25.56
N GLY A 487 -18.38 -21.23 25.47
CA GLY A 487 -17.08 -21.25 24.78
C GLY A 487 -17.18 -20.91 23.29
N CYS A 488 -18.28 -21.28 22.64
CA CYS A 488 -18.54 -21.02 21.22
C CYS A 488 -18.82 -19.54 20.86
N SER A 489 -18.83 -18.63 21.83
CA SER A 489 -19.21 -17.22 21.62
C SER A 489 -18.29 -16.49 20.65
N SER A 490 -16.98 -16.75 20.67
CA SER A 490 -16.02 -16.18 19.73
C SER A 490 -16.27 -16.64 18.30
N ASP A 491 -16.62 -17.91 18.13
CA ASP A 491 -16.81 -18.53 16.81
C ASP A 491 -18.12 -18.05 16.20
N LEU A 492 -19.19 -17.94 17.00
CA LEU A 492 -20.45 -17.36 16.56
C LEU A 492 -20.30 -15.88 16.18
N GLN A 493 -19.52 -15.11 16.94
CA GLN A 493 -19.20 -13.73 16.57
C GLN A 493 -18.44 -13.67 15.25
N ARG A 494 -17.46 -14.56 15.03
CA ARG A 494 -16.70 -14.63 13.79
C ARG A 494 -17.59 -15.01 12.61
N ALA A 495 -18.37 -16.07 12.72
CA ALA A 495 -19.34 -16.49 11.71
C ALA A 495 -20.31 -15.36 11.35
N THR A 496 -20.85 -14.68 12.36
CA THR A 496 -21.79 -13.56 12.17
C THR A 496 -21.11 -12.39 11.45
N ARG A 497 -19.86 -12.04 11.78
CA ARG A 497 -19.12 -11.00 11.07
C ARG A 497 -18.89 -11.36 9.61
N VAL A 498 -18.46 -12.59 9.33
CA VAL A 498 -18.23 -13.07 7.95
C VAL A 498 -19.53 -13.07 7.16
N ALA A 499 -20.59 -13.66 7.70
CA ALA A 499 -21.91 -13.67 7.07
C ALA A 499 -22.44 -12.26 6.82
N THR A 500 -22.25 -11.34 7.77
CA THR A 500 -22.65 -9.93 7.60
C THR A 500 -21.88 -9.30 6.44
N ALA A 501 -20.56 -9.46 6.38
CA ALA A 501 -19.74 -8.92 5.29
C ALA A 501 -20.12 -9.52 3.92
N MET A 502 -20.39 -10.83 3.86
CA MET A 502 -20.89 -11.50 2.65
C MET A 502 -22.17 -10.86 2.12
N VAL A 503 -23.12 -10.55 3.01
CA VAL A 503 -24.43 -10.01 2.65
C VAL A 503 -24.38 -8.50 2.38
N SER A 504 -23.70 -7.72 3.24
CA SER A 504 -23.76 -6.26 3.21
C SER A 504 -22.66 -5.61 2.39
N GLN A 505 -21.47 -6.21 2.29
CA GLN A 505 -20.30 -5.58 1.65
C GLN A 505 -19.94 -6.23 0.31
N PHE A 506 -20.10 -7.56 0.19
CA PHE A 506 -19.63 -8.31 -0.96
C PHE A 506 -20.74 -8.69 -1.96
N GLY A 507 -22.00 -8.40 -1.66
CA GLY A 507 -23.13 -8.71 -2.53
C GLY A 507 -23.30 -10.22 -2.80
N MET A 508 -22.95 -11.09 -1.84
CA MET A 508 -22.98 -12.55 -2.00
C MET A 508 -24.32 -13.20 -1.62
N SER A 509 -25.39 -12.40 -1.49
CA SER A 509 -26.76 -12.85 -1.24
C SER A 509 -27.69 -12.48 -2.39
N ASP A 510 -28.44 -13.47 -2.88
CA ASP A 510 -29.44 -13.26 -3.93
C ASP A 510 -30.65 -12.45 -3.45
N LYS A 511 -30.95 -12.47 -2.14
CA LYS A 511 -32.11 -11.76 -1.57
C LYS A 511 -31.85 -10.26 -1.39
N VAL A 512 -30.63 -9.92 -0.95
CA VAL A 512 -30.23 -8.52 -0.74
C VAL A 512 -29.71 -7.90 -2.05
N GLY A 513 -29.11 -8.71 -2.92
CA GLY A 513 -28.60 -8.31 -4.23
C GLY A 513 -27.17 -7.79 -4.22
N LEU A 514 -26.75 -7.24 -5.36
CA LEU A 514 -25.39 -6.73 -5.60
C LEU A 514 -25.19 -5.33 -5.02
N VAL A 515 -25.09 -5.24 -3.70
CA VAL A 515 -24.93 -3.98 -2.96
C VAL A 515 -23.69 -4.01 -2.08
N ALA A 516 -23.10 -2.83 -1.85
CA ALA A 516 -22.00 -2.62 -0.93
C ALA A 516 -22.36 -1.49 0.04
N TYR A 517 -22.81 -1.86 1.24
CA TYR A 517 -23.09 -0.96 2.34
C TYR A 517 -21.88 -0.88 3.26
N ASN A 518 -21.34 0.33 3.45
CA ASN A 518 -20.42 0.61 4.54
C ASN A 518 -21.17 0.86 5.86
N ASP A 519 -20.46 0.94 6.99
CA ASP A 519 -21.06 1.11 8.32
C ASP A 519 -21.98 2.34 8.43
N GLU A 520 -21.66 3.43 7.73
CA GLU A 520 -22.51 4.62 7.69
C GLU A 520 -23.79 4.41 6.90
N GLN A 521 -23.71 3.77 5.74
CA GLN A 521 -24.85 3.44 4.90
C GLN A 521 -25.74 2.40 5.59
N GLN A 522 -25.15 1.45 6.29
CA GLN A 522 -25.87 0.45 7.07
C GLN A 522 -26.70 1.08 8.19
N LYS A 523 -26.21 2.16 8.81
CA LYS A 523 -27.00 2.93 9.78
C LYS A 523 -28.19 3.67 9.13
N LYS A 524 -28.02 4.13 7.89
CA LYS A 524 -29.03 4.89 7.12
C LYS A 524 -30.07 4.02 6.40
N LEU A 525 -29.87 2.69 6.36
CA LEU A 525 -30.83 1.74 5.78
C LEU A 525 -32.20 1.79 6.48
N SER A 526 -33.25 1.53 5.69
CA SER A 526 -34.62 1.38 6.19
C SER A 526 -34.73 0.20 7.16
N ALA A 527 -35.76 0.18 8.00
CA ALA A 527 -36.01 -0.94 8.92
C ALA A 527 -36.19 -2.27 8.15
N GLU A 528 -36.83 -2.21 6.97
CA GLU A 528 -37.01 -3.36 6.08
C GLU A 528 -35.68 -3.86 5.50
N GLY A 529 -34.82 -2.96 5.03
CA GLY A 529 -33.49 -3.32 4.52
C GLY A 529 -32.58 -3.93 5.59
N LYS A 530 -32.63 -3.38 6.82
CA LYS A 530 -31.90 -3.97 7.97
C LYS A 530 -32.41 -5.36 8.30
N ARG A 531 -33.73 -5.55 8.35
CA ARG A 531 -34.36 -6.85 8.60
C ARG A 531 -34.00 -7.88 7.54
N ALA A 532 -33.99 -7.50 6.26
CA ALA A 532 -33.60 -8.40 5.17
C ALA A 532 -32.15 -8.90 5.33
N ILE A 533 -31.23 -8.02 5.71
CA ILE A 533 -29.83 -8.39 6.01
C ILE A 533 -29.77 -9.32 7.22
N GLU A 534 -30.45 -8.98 8.32
CA GLU A 534 -30.46 -9.80 9.55
C GLU A 534 -31.01 -11.20 9.32
N ASP A 535 -32.13 -11.33 8.60
CA ASP A 535 -32.77 -12.60 8.32
C ASP A 535 -31.89 -13.48 7.40
N GLU A 536 -31.18 -12.86 6.45
CA GLU A 536 -30.23 -13.59 5.60
C GLU A 536 -28.99 -14.05 6.38
N VAL A 537 -28.40 -13.19 7.22
CA VAL A 537 -27.26 -13.57 8.08
C VAL A 537 -27.63 -14.73 9.01
N ARG A 538 -28.82 -14.66 9.63
CA ARG A 538 -29.34 -15.78 10.46
C ARG A 538 -29.46 -17.05 9.64
N SER A 539 -30.07 -16.96 8.44
CA SER A 539 -30.27 -18.11 7.57
C SER A 539 -28.95 -18.77 7.15
N LEU A 540 -27.91 -17.97 6.81
CA LEU A 540 -26.58 -18.49 6.46
C LEU A 540 -25.96 -19.29 7.61
N ASN A 541 -26.00 -18.74 8.83
CA ASN A 541 -25.45 -19.37 10.01
C ASN A 541 -26.21 -20.65 10.39
N GLU A 542 -27.54 -20.64 10.35
CA GLU A 542 -28.36 -21.82 10.66
C GLU A 542 -28.17 -22.95 9.64
N LEU A 543 -28.15 -22.62 8.34
CA LEU A 543 -27.88 -23.60 7.29
C LEU A 543 -26.46 -24.18 7.40
N SER A 544 -25.48 -23.36 7.79
CA SER A 544 -24.12 -23.81 8.09
C SER A 544 -24.10 -24.80 9.24
N ASN A 545 -24.76 -24.48 10.37
CA ASN A 545 -24.86 -25.37 11.52
C ASN A 545 -25.49 -26.72 11.15
N VAL A 546 -26.56 -26.72 10.32
CA VAL A 546 -27.19 -27.96 9.85
C VAL A 546 -26.24 -28.80 8.97
N ARG A 547 -25.49 -28.17 8.04
CA ARG A 547 -24.50 -28.86 7.21
C ARG A 547 -23.41 -29.51 8.05
N VAL A 548 -22.87 -28.76 9.01
CA VAL A 548 -21.78 -29.21 9.89
C VAL A 548 -22.24 -30.29 10.84
N MET A 549 -23.45 -30.18 11.41
CA MET A 549 -24.05 -31.24 12.22
C MET A 549 -24.16 -32.56 11.45
N LYS A 550 -24.62 -32.49 10.19
CA LYS A 550 -24.68 -33.68 9.32
C LYS A 550 -23.28 -34.25 9.05
N LEU A 551 -22.31 -33.40 8.72
CA LEU A 551 -20.92 -33.80 8.49
C LEU A 551 -20.32 -34.50 9.71
N LEU A 552 -20.53 -33.95 10.92
CA LEU A 552 -20.02 -34.54 12.16
C LEU A 552 -20.76 -35.83 12.54
N GLN A 553 -22.03 -35.98 12.18
CA GLN A 553 -22.79 -37.23 12.32
C GLN A 553 -22.23 -38.32 11.42
N ASP A 554 -21.99 -38.01 10.14
CA ASP A 554 -21.45 -38.93 9.15
C ASP A 554 -20.02 -39.39 9.53
N HIS A 555 -19.24 -38.52 10.19
CA HIS A 555 -17.86 -38.78 10.64
C HIS A 555 -17.74 -38.96 12.17
N ARG A 556 -18.79 -39.45 12.85
CA ARG A 556 -18.82 -39.53 14.32
C ARG A 556 -17.69 -40.35 14.94
N GLU A 557 -17.34 -41.48 14.33
CA GLU A 557 -16.24 -42.31 14.86
C GLU A 557 -14.88 -41.61 14.78
N GLU A 558 -14.66 -40.83 13.73
CA GLU A 558 -13.43 -40.05 13.55
C GLU A 558 -13.33 -38.94 14.58
N LEU A 559 -14.46 -38.30 14.92
CA LEU A 559 -14.54 -37.28 15.97
C LEU A 559 -14.16 -37.86 17.33
N ASP A 560 -14.72 -39.02 17.69
CA ASP A 560 -14.44 -39.69 18.95
C ASP A 560 -12.96 -40.13 19.04
N ARG A 561 -12.36 -40.60 17.93
CA ARG A 561 -10.92 -40.94 17.86
C ARG A 561 -10.05 -39.69 18.04
N LEU A 562 -10.37 -38.61 17.35
CA LEU A 562 -9.64 -37.35 17.42
C LEU A 562 -9.72 -36.74 18.82
N ALA A 563 -10.90 -36.72 19.45
CA ALA A 563 -11.09 -36.20 20.79
C ALA A 563 -10.28 -37.01 21.83
N LYS A 564 -10.24 -38.34 21.72
CA LYS A 564 -9.40 -39.19 22.58
C LYS A 564 -7.91 -38.88 22.41
N ALA A 565 -7.45 -38.75 21.17
CA ALA A 565 -6.06 -38.39 20.89
C ALA A 565 -5.72 -36.99 21.44
N LEU A 566 -6.63 -36.02 21.36
CA LEU A 566 -6.45 -34.68 21.93
C LEU A 566 -6.38 -34.69 23.45
N VAL A 567 -7.17 -35.53 24.12
CA VAL A 567 -7.10 -35.66 25.59
C VAL A 567 -5.77 -36.27 26.04
N GLU A 568 -5.24 -37.24 25.28
CA GLU A 568 -3.99 -37.94 25.57
C GLU A 568 -2.74 -37.10 25.24
N TYR A 569 -2.66 -36.55 24.02
CA TYR A 569 -1.47 -35.88 23.49
C TYR A 569 -1.49 -34.35 23.60
N GLU A 570 -2.64 -33.78 23.99
CA GLU A 570 -2.91 -32.35 24.28
C GLU A 570 -2.81 -31.38 23.11
N THR A 571 -1.94 -31.66 22.15
CA THR A 571 -1.70 -30.91 20.92
C THR A 571 -1.50 -31.92 19.82
N LEU A 572 -1.98 -31.66 18.59
CA LEU A 572 -1.73 -32.49 17.43
C LEU A 572 -1.36 -31.62 16.22
N ASP A 573 -0.28 -31.97 15.53
CA ASP A 573 0.11 -31.37 14.25
C ASP A 573 -0.69 -31.98 13.09
N LYS A 574 -0.75 -31.30 11.92
CA LYS A 574 -1.48 -31.77 10.72
C LYS A 574 -1.31 -33.28 10.43
N ASN A 575 -0.07 -33.78 10.41
CA ASN A 575 0.21 -35.19 10.15
C ASN A 575 -0.33 -36.12 11.26
N GLU A 576 -0.26 -35.68 12.51
CA GLU A 576 -0.79 -36.43 13.66
C GLU A 576 -2.32 -36.44 13.64
N ILE A 577 -2.97 -35.34 13.25
CA ILE A 577 -4.42 -35.25 13.05
C ILE A 577 -4.86 -36.27 11.99
N GLU A 578 -4.21 -36.29 10.83
CA GLU A 578 -4.54 -37.23 9.75
C GLU A 578 -4.38 -38.70 10.19
N ARG A 579 -3.36 -39.00 11.01
CA ARG A 579 -3.17 -40.34 11.59
C ARG A 579 -4.26 -40.68 12.60
N ALA A 580 -4.59 -39.75 13.51
CA ALA A 580 -5.61 -39.93 14.53
C ALA A 580 -7.00 -40.20 13.92
N VAL A 581 -7.37 -39.43 12.89
CA VAL A 581 -8.64 -39.60 12.16
C VAL A 581 -8.71 -40.99 11.52
N LYS A 582 -7.60 -41.46 10.91
CA LYS A 582 -7.47 -42.79 10.30
C LYS A 582 -7.33 -43.94 11.31
N GLY A 583 -7.23 -43.65 12.62
CA GLY A 583 -7.01 -44.66 13.66
C GLY A 583 -5.61 -45.27 13.65
N LEU A 584 -4.63 -44.59 13.06
CA LEU A 584 -3.22 -45.00 13.06
C LEU A 584 -2.53 -44.50 14.33
N PRO A 585 -1.52 -45.23 14.87
CA PRO A 585 -0.77 -44.78 16.03
C PRO A 585 -0.03 -43.48 15.71
N ILE A 586 0.02 -42.55 16.68
CA ILE A 586 0.77 -41.30 16.58
C ILE A 586 2.22 -41.61 16.96
N GLU A 587 3.14 -41.43 16.01
CA GLU A 587 4.58 -41.56 16.26
C GLU A 587 5.13 -40.21 16.68
N ARG A 588 5.41 -40.06 17.98
CA ARG A 588 6.29 -39.01 18.48
C ARG A 588 7.66 -39.62 18.69
N ASP A 589 8.68 -39.01 18.12
CA ASP A 589 10.05 -39.26 18.56
C ASP A 589 10.15 -38.73 20.01
N ASP A 590 9.79 -39.58 20.96
CA ASP A 590 9.99 -39.32 22.38
C ASP A 590 11.49 -39.20 22.64
N VAL A 591 11.99 -37.97 22.57
CA VAL A 591 13.28 -37.59 23.12
C VAL A 591 13.13 -37.66 24.64
N LYS A 592 13.59 -38.76 25.22
CA LYS A 592 13.98 -38.84 26.63
C LYS A 592 14.99 -37.76 27.00
#